data_AF-A0A3M1SDI3-F1
#
_entry.id   AF-A0A3M1SDI3-F1
#
_cell.length_a   1.000
_cell.length_b   1.000
_cell.length_c   1.000
_cell.angle_alpha   90.00
_cell.angle_beta   90.00
_cell.angle_gamma   90.00
#
_symmetry.space_group_name_H-M   'P 1'
#
loop_
_entity.id
_entity.type
_entity.pdbx_description
1 polymer ?
#
loop_
_entity_poly.entity_id
_entity_poly.type
_entity_poly.pdbx_seq_one_letter_code
_entity_poly.pdbx_strand_id
1 'polypeptide(L)'
;MATEVFSIGKEILPPLLFVGCLFLLAYNLDRYLKERYGMEDPVEEILMGLAVSMGCSIYFIFCLSGKEWNLPEERIRYDFKEYLLFHRIPYYVRHFARRNLNRLIKTGGKIHNFFTFPV
;
A
#
# COMPACT_ATOMS: atom_id res chain seq x y z
N MET A 1 17.90 -9.30 -56.94
CA MET A 1 17.17 -10.00 -55.85
C MET A 1 17.86 -9.90 -54.50
N ALA A 2 19.16 -10.21 -54.35
CA ALA A 2 19.84 -10.14 -53.04
C ALA A 2 19.93 -8.71 -52.43
N THR A 3 19.98 -7.67 -53.26
CA THR A 3 20.09 -6.26 -52.83
C THR A 3 18.78 -5.67 -52.31
N GLU A 4 17.63 -6.13 -52.79
CA GLU A 4 16.31 -5.63 -52.37
C GLU A 4 15.90 -6.19 -51.00
N VAL A 5 16.20 -7.46 -50.74
CA VAL A 5 15.95 -8.12 -49.45
C VAL A 5 16.74 -7.44 -48.32
N PHE A 6 17.97 -6.98 -48.61
CA PHE A 6 18.83 -6.29 -47.64
C PHE A 6 18.36 -4.87 -47.31
N SER A 7 17.67 -4.20 -48.25
CA SER A 7 17.11 -2.87 -48.03
C SER A 7 15.88 -2.93 -47.13
N ILE A 8 14.99 -3.90 -47.37
CA ILE A 8 13.77 -4.13 -46.60
C ILE A 8 14.09 -4.47 -45.13
N GLY A 9 15.13 -5.29 -44.90
CA GLY A 9 15.57 -5.64 -43.54
C GLY A 9 16.05 -4.45 -42.70
N LYS A 10 16.65 -3.41 -43.32
CA LYS A 10 17.17 -2.23 -42.61
C LYS A 10 16.08 -1.26 -42.17
N GLU A 11 14.94 -1.24 -42.86
CA GLU A 11 13.82 -0.35 -42.54
C GLU A 11 12.89 -0.96 -41.48
N ILE A 12 12.82 -2.29 -41.40
CA ILE A 12 11.94 -3.02 -40.46
C ILE A 12 12.62 -3.30 -39.10
N LEU A 13 13.94 -3.45 -39.08
CA LEU A 13 14.71 -3.70 -37.85
C LEU A 13 14.59 -2.58 -36.78
N PRO A 14 14.71 -1.27 -37.12
CA PRO A 14 14.60 -0.20 -36.13
C PRO A 14 13.23 -0.09 -35.44
N PRO A 15 12.07 -0.17 -36.12
CA PRO A 15 10.79 -0.13 -35.44
C PRO A 15 10.54 -1.37 -34.56
N LEU A 16 11.03 -2.55 -34.96
CA LEU A 16 10.95 -3.75 -34.12
C LEU A 16 11.74 -3.60 -32.81
N LEU A 17 12.96 -3.07 -32.89
CA LEU A 17 13.77 -2.78 -31.71
C LEU A 17 13.13 -1.70 -30.84
N PHE A 18 12.55 -0.66 -31.45
CA PHE A 18 11.86 0.41 -30.72
C PHE A 18 10.65 -0.10 -29.95
N VAL A 19 9.80 -0.93 -30.58
CA VAL A 19 8.66 -1.56 -29.92
C VAL A 19 9.12 -2.51 -28.81
N GLY A 20 10.17 -3.30 -29.04
CA GLY A 20 10.78 -4.16 -28.02
C GLY A 20 11.30 -3.36 -26.82
N CYS A 21 11.99 -2.24 -27.06
CA CYS A 21 12.46 -1.33 -26.03
C CYS A 21 11.30 -0.72 -25.24
N LEU A 22 10.25 -0.23 -25.90
CA LEU A 22 9.06 0.28 -25.22
C LEU A 22 8.40 -0.77 -24.34
N PHE A 23 8.29 -2.00 -24.83
CA PHE A 23 7.71 -3.11 -24.07
C PHE A 23 8.56 -3.45 -22.85
N LEU A 24 9.88 -3.51 -22.99
CA LEU A 24 10.79 -3.72 -21.86
C LEU A 24 10.70 -2.58 -20.84
N LEU A 25 10.60 -1.33 -21.30
CA LEU A 25 10.51 -0.16 -20.44
C LEU A 25 9.19 -0.16 -19.67
N ALA A 26 8.07 -0.47 -20.35
CA ALA A 26 6.77 -0.64 -19.72
C ALA A 26 6.74 -1.80 -18.72
N TYR A 27 7.33 -2.95 -19.06
CA TYR A 27 7.41 -4.11 -18.17
C TYR A 27 8.25 -3.82 -16.92
N ASN A 28 9.41 -3.17 -17.07
CA ASN A 28 10.24 -2.79 -15.93
C ASN A 28 9.59 -1.68 -15.09
N LEU A 29 8.84 -0.76 -15.71
CA LEU A 29 8.06 0.24 -15.00
C LEU A 29 6.93 -0.39 -14.21
N ASP A 30 6.17 -1.32 -14.80
CA ASP A 30 5.12 -2.07 -14.11
C ASP A 30 5.71 -2.90 -12.96
N ARG A 31 6.85 -3.56 -13.17
CA ARG A 31 7.56 -4.28 -12.09
C ARG A 31 8.01 -3.32 -10.98
N TYR A 32 8.58 -2.18 -11.34
CA TYR A 32 9.03 -1.17 -10.37
C TYR A 32 7.87 -0.57 -9.59
N LEU A 33 6.77 -0.25 -10.28
CA LEU A 33 5.53 0.21 -9.66
C LEU A 33 4.91 -0.89 -8.80
N LYS A 34 4.98 -2.16 -9.20
CA LYS A 34 4.46 -3.27 -8.40
C LYS A 34 5.30 -3.52 -7.14
N GLU A 35 6.61 -3.38 -7.23
CA GLU A 35 7.52 -3.43 -6.08
C GLU A 35 7.37 -2.22 -5.15
N ARG A 36 7.07 -1.03 -5.70
CA ARG A 36 6.89 0.21 -4.92
C ARG A 36 5.48 0.42 -4.37
N TYR A 37 4.46 -0.01 -5.11
CA TYR A 37 3.03 0.31 -4.91
C TYR A 37 2.10 -0.90 -5.08
N GLY A 38 2.50 -1.96 -5.78
CA GLY A 38 1.60 -3.07 -6.16
C GLY A 38 1.45 -4.20 -5.16
N MET A 39 1.67 -3.89 -3.89
CA MET A 39 0.91 -4.52 -2.82
C MET A 39 0.34 -3.33 -2.05
N GLU A 40 -0.94 -3.00 -2.27
CA GLU A 40 -1.71 -2.41 -1.19
C GLU A 40 -1.47 -3.35 -0.01
N ASP A 41 -0.65 -2.92 0.96
CA ASP A 41 -0.38 -3.75 2.13
C ASP A 41 -1.78 -3.99 2.70
N PRO A 42 -2.30 -5.23 2.77
CA PRO A 42 -3.68 -5.47 3.19
C PRO A 42 -3.96 -4.82 4.56
N VAL A 43 -2.88 -4.57 5.31
CA VAL A 43 -2.86 -3.80 6.54
C VAL A 43 -3.40 -2.37 6.39
N GLU A 44 -3.14 -1.67 5.28
CA GLU A 44 -3.62 -0.32 5.01
C GLU A 44 -5.13 -0.27 4.77
N GLU A 45 -5.67 -1.19 3.96
CA GLU A 45 -7.12 -1.37 3.81
C GLU A 45 -7.78 -1.70 5.17
N ILE A 46 -7.16 -2.58 5.95
CA ILE A 46 -7.60 -2.91 7.30
C ILE A 46 -7.56 -1.67 8.21
N LEU A 47 -6.53 -0.83 8.08
CA LEU A 47 -6.39 0.39 8.88
C LEU A 47 -7.50 1.40 8.56
N MET A 48 -7.77 1.60 7.27
CA MET A 48 -8.87 2.44 6.80
C MET A 48 -10.22 1.87 7.24
N GLY A 49 -10.43 0.56 7.08
CA GLY A 49 -11.63 -0.13 7.55
C GLY A 49 -11.83 0.04 9.05
N LEU A 50 -10.77 -0.08 9.85
CA LEU A 50 -10.81 0.16 11.30
C LEU A 50 -11.20 1.60 11.61
N ALA A 51 -10.58 2.57 10.95
CA ALA A 51 -10.85 3.99 11.16
C ALA A 51 -12.33 4.31 10.87
N VAL A 52 -12.85 3.82 9.74
CA VAL A 52 -14.26 3.96 9.35
C VAL A 52 -15.18 3.26 10.35
N SER A 53 -14.90 2.01 10.70
CA SER A 53 -15.76 1.23 11.63
C SER A 53 -15.84 1.84 13.04
N MET A 54 -14.76 2.49 13.48
CA MET A 54 -14.67 3.14 14.79
C MET A 54 -15.11 4.61 14.74
N GLY A 55 -15.38 5.16 13.54
CA GLY A 55 -15.68 6.57 13.37
C GLY A 55 -14.54 7.49 13.81
N CYS A 56 -13.28 7.06 13.66
CA CYS A 56 -12.10 7.79 14.12
C CYS A 56 -11.11 8.01 12.98
N SER A 57 -10.10 8.84 13.22
CA SER A 57 -9.01 9.05 12.26
C SER A 57 -7.98 7.93 12.32
N ILE A 58 -7.25 7.71 11.23
CA ILE A 58 -6.12 6.77 11.21
C ILE A 58 -5.09 7.14 12.30
N TYR A 59 -4.86 8.43 12.54
CA TYR A 59 -3.98 8.88 13.63
C TYR A 59 -4.44 8.39 15.00
N PHE A 60 -5.75 8.33 15.25
CA PHE A 60 -6.27 7.79 16.50
C PHE A 60 -5.91 6.30 16.68
N ILE A 61 -5.89 5.52 15.59
CA ILE A 61 -5.42 4.13 15.60
C ILE A 61 -3.92 4.05 15.91
N PHE A 62 -3.11 4.96 15.39
CA PHE A 62 -1.69 5.08 15.76
C PHE A 62 -1.53 5.37 17.26
N CYS A 63 -2.34 6.25 17.83
CA CYS A 63 -2.34 6.52 19.27
C CYS A 63 -2.78 5.30 20.09
N LEU A 64 -3.85 4.61 19.71
CA LEU A 64 -4.32 3.41 20.40
C LEU A 64 -3.29 2.28 20.39
N SER A 65 -2.74 1.99 19.21
CA SER A 65 -1.72 0.97 19.04
C SER A 65 -0.43 1.33 19.76
N GLY A 66 -0.04 2.61 19.77
CA GLY A 66 1.13 3.10 20.50
C GLY A 66 0.96 3.02 22.01
N LYS A 67 -0.23 3.34 22.54
CA LYS A 67 -0.58 3.18 23.97
C LYS A 67 -0.44 1.73 24.42
N GLU A 68 -0.92 0.78 23.62
CA GLU A 68 -0.79 -0.65 23.95
C GLU A 68 0.67 -1.11 24.05
N TRP A 69 1.55 -0.49 23.27
CA TRP A 69 2.99 -0.77 23.25
C TRP A 69 3.78 0.13 24.21
N ASN A 70 3.10 0.96 25.02
CA ASN A 70 3.71 1.95 25.91
C ASN A 70 4.74 2.87 25.19
N LEU A 71 4.42 3.28 23.96
CA LEU A 71 5.26 4.20 23.19
C LEU A 71 5.00 5.66 23.58
N PRO A 72 6.04 6.50 23.63
CA PRO A 72 5.88 7.93 23.86
C PRO A 72 5.17 8.60 22.68
N GLU A 73 4.43 9.67 22.95
CA GLU A 73 3.60 10.33 21.94
C GLU A 73 4.44 10.95 20.81
N GLU A 74 5.64 11.43 21.12
CA GLU A 74 6.58 11.98 20.15
C GLU A 74 6.96 10.94 19.08
N ARG A 75 7.15 9.69 19.52
CA ARG A 75 7.44 8.57 18.61
C ARG A 75 6.24 8.25 17.73
N ILE A 76 5.04 8.23 18.30
CA ILE A 76 3.80 7.97 17.55
C ILE A 76 3.59 9.06 16.49
N ARG A 77 3.82 10.33 16.82
CA ARG A 77 3.73 11.44 15.85
C ARG A 77 4.78 11.35 14.75
N TYR A 78 6.01 11.00 15.10
CA TYR A 78 7.07 10.77 14.11
C TYR A 78 6.69 9.63 13.15
N ASP A 79 6.28 8.49 13.70
CA ASP A 79 5.89 7.31 12.95
C ASP A 79 4.65 7.59 12.07
N PHE A 80 3.71 8.42 12.54
CA PHE A 80 2.58 8.86 11.73
C PHE A 80 2.99 9.80 10.59
N LYS A 81 3.97 10.68 10.82
CA LYS A 81 4.53 11.53 9.76
C LYS A 81 5.22 10.70 8.68
N GLU A 82 6.00 9.69 9.09
CA GLU A 82 6.63 8.74 8.17
C GLU A 82 5.58 7.95 7.38
N TYR A 83 4.46 7.59 8.01
CA TYR A 83 3.32 6.98 7.31
C TYR A 83 2.74 7.91 6.25
N LEU A 84 2.51 9.20 6.55
CA LEU A 84 1.96 10.15 5.58
C LEU A 84 2.90 10.43 4.39
N LEU A 85 4.22 10.41 4.61
CA LEU A 85 5.20 10.73 3.58
C LEU A 85 5.59 9.52 2.71
N PHE A 86 5.66 8.34 3.32
CA PHE A 86 6.24 7.15 2.70
C PHE A 86 5.32 5.94 2.68
N HIS A 87 4.07 6.06 3.14
CA HIS A 87 3.12 4.96 3.34
C HIS A 87 3.70 3.81 4.17
N ARG A 88 4.63 4.12 5.07
CA ARG A 88 5.28 3.12 5.94
C ARG A 88 4.45 2.91 7.19
N ILE A 89 3.87 1.71 7.32
CA ILE A 89 3.12 1.33 8.51
C ILE A 89 4.08 0.70 9.54
N PRO A 90 4.22 1.30 10.74
CA PRO A 90 5.06 0.74 11.80
C PRO A 90 4.58 -0.63 12.27
N TYR A 91 5.50 -1.44 12.80
CA TYR A 91 5.19 -2.82 13.21
C TYR A 91 4.08 -2.90 14.27
N TYR A 92 4.07 -1.99 15.25
CA TYR A 92 3.06 -1.98 16.31
C TYR A 92 1.65 -1.69 15.77
N VAL A 93 1.55 -0.80 14.78
CA VAL A 93 0.29 -0.48 14.09
C VAL A 93 -0.17 -1.68 13.26
N ARG A 94 0.75 -2.32 12.53
CA ARG A 94 0.46 -3.54 11.75
C ARG A 94 -0.03 -4.68 12.64
N HIS A 95 0.61 -4.88 13.78
CA HIS A 95 0.21 -5.88 14.77
C HIS A 95 -1.21 -5.58 15.30
N PHE A 96 -1.47 -4.32 15.66
CA PHE A 96 -2.78 -3.88 16.11
C PHE A 96 -3.86 -4.10 15.05
N ALA A 97 -3.61 -3.71 13.80
CA ALA A 97 -4.53 -3.86 12.69
C ALA A 97 -4.91 -5.33 12.46
N ARG A 98 -3.90 -6.22 12.38
CA ARG A 98 -4.11 -7.67 12.19
C ARG A 98 -4.92 -8.30 13.31
N ARG A 99 -4.66 -7.92 14.57
CA ARG A 99 -5.43 -8.45 15.71
C ARG A 99 -6.88 -7.99 15.70
N ASN A 100 -7.15 -6.79 15.19
CA ASN A 100 -8.50 -6.23 15.10
C ASN A 100 -9.23 -6.58 13.78
N LEU A 101 -8.57 -7.25 12.84
CA LEU A 101 -9.18 -7.70 11.57
C LEU A 101 -10.45 -8.54 11.80
N ASN A 102 -10.40 -9.47 12.76
CA ASN A 102 -11.57 -10.29 13.11
C ASN A 102 -12.74 -9.47 13.65
N ARG A 103 -12.49 -8.29 14.25
CA ARG A 103 -13.54 -7.38 14.68
C ARG A 103 -14.19 -6.69 13.48
N LEU A 104 -13.40 -6.26 12.50
CA LEU A 104 -13.93 -5.70 11.25
C LEU A 104 -14.84 -6.67 10.51
N ILE A 105 -14.39 -7.91 10.32
CA ILE A 105 -15.16 -8.94 9.59
C ILE A 105 -16.50 -9.21 10.31
N LYS A 106 -16.52 -9.21 11.64
CA LYS A 106 -17.76 -9.36 12.43
C LYS A 106 -18.68 -8.14 12.32
N THR A 107 -18.12 -6.93 12.24
CA THR A 107 -18.90 -5.69 12.16
C THR A 107 -19.53 -5.48 10.78
N GLY A 108 -18.95 -6.07 9.72
CA GLY A 108 -19.54 -6.13 8.37
C GLY A 108 -20.90 -6.83 8.27
N GLY A 109 -21.40 -7.44 9.36
CA GLY A 109 -22.76 -7.98 9.48
C GLY A 109 -23.70 -7.22 10.44
N LYS A 110 -23.20 -6.28 11.25
CA LYS A 110 -24.01 -5.47 12.18
C LYS A 110 -23.23 -4.24 12.63
N ILE A 111 -23.68 -3.08 12.18
CA ILE A 111 -23.27 -1.78 12.70
C ILE A 111 -23.86 -1.66 14.11
N HIS A 112 -23.09 -2.02 15.14
CA HIS A 112 -23.43 -1.69 16.52
C HIS A 112 -22.27 -0.93 17.16
N ASN A 113 -22.62 0.25 17.67
CA ASN A 113 -21.79 1.17 18.45
C ASN A 113 -20.93 0.44 19.48
N PHE A 114 -19.62 0.39 19.23
CA PHE A 114 -18.61 -0.07 20.20
C PHE A 114 -17.85 1.14 20.78
N PHE A 115 -18.60 2.05 21.41
CA PHE A 115 -18.02 2.94 22.42
C PHE A 115 -18.15 2.26 23.78
N THR A 116 -17.09 1.58 24.21
CA THR A 116 -16.80 1.40 25.64
C THR A 116 -15.34 0.96 25.78
N PHE A 117 -14.47 1.94 26.03
CA PHE A 117 -13.27 1.71 26.82
C PHE A 117 -13.40 2.58 28.07
N PRO A 118 -13.13 2.04 29.27
CA PRO A 118 -13.18 2.83 30.50
C PRO A 118 -12.05 3.85 30.48
N VAL A 119 -12.38 5.07 30.94
CA VAL A 119 -11.44 6.16 31.23
C VAL A 119 -10.57 5.79 32.42
#